data_AF-A0A926AP32-F1
#
_entry.id   AF-A0A926AP32-F1
#
_cell.length_a   1.000
_cell.length_b   1.000
_cell.length_c   1.000
_cell.angle_alpha   90.00
_cell.angle_beta   90.00
_cell.angle_gamma   90.00
#
_symmetry.space_group_name_H-M   'P 1'
#
loop_
_entity.id
_entity.type
_entity.pdbx_description
1 polymer ?
#
loop_
_entity_poly.entity_id
_entity_poly.type
_entity_poly.pdbx_seq_one_letter_code
_entity_poly.pdbx_strand_id
1 'polypeptide(L)'
;VCVEVDGGLVRAARIVMGHVAPVPWLATEAARPLIGRPLNEDTAGMVADAAVARATPLSMNEYKVQLARTAVKRALLKAVGKLDV
;
A
#
# COMPACT_ATOMS: atom_id res chain seq x y z
N VAL A 1 5.92 1.58 -4.90
CA VAL A 1 4.50 1.65 -5.34
C VAL A 1 4.49 2.31 -6.70
N CYS A 2 3.65 1.84 -7.62
CA CYS A 2 3.43 2.48 -8.92
C CYS A 2 1.91 2.62 -9.10
N VAL A 3 1.45 3.81 -9.48
CA VAL A 3 0.03 4.12 -9.69
C VAL A 3 -0.10 4.89 -10.99
N GLU A 4 -1.05 4.48 -11.82
CA GLU A 4 -1.49 5.22 -13.00
C GLU A 4 -2.84 5.85 -12.67
N VAL A 5 -2.94 7.16 -12.87
CA VAL A 5 -4.15 7.93 -12.58
C VAL A 5 -4.60 8.65 -13.85
N ASP A 6 -5.88 8.53 -14.15
CA ASP A 6 -6.54 9.19 -15.29
C ASP A 6 -7.87 9.77 -14.81
N GLY A 7 -8.11 11.06 -15.10
CA GLY A 7 -9.31 11.76 -14.65
C GLY A 7 -9.51 11.77 -13.13
N GLY A 8 -8.43 11.66 -12.35
CA GLY A 8 -8.49 11.58 -10.87
C GLY A 8 -8.86 10.19 -10.33
N LEU A 9 -8.99 9.19 -11.19
CA LEU A 9 -9.27 7.80 -10.82
C LEU A 9 -8.06 6.91 -11.12
N VAL A 10 -7.83 5.91 -10.27
CA VAL A 10 -6.73 4.95 -10.49
C VAL A 10 -7.09 3.97 -11.61
N ARG A 11 -6.23 3.89 -12.63
CA ARG A 11 -6.35 2.92 -13.75
C ARG A 11 -5.57 1.65 -13.49
N ALA A 12 -4.40 1.78 -12.89
CA ALA A 12 -3.55 0.66 -12.52
C ALA A 12 -2.80 0.98 -11.22
N ALA A 13 -2.58 -0.02 -10.39
CA ALA A 13 -1.78 0.11 -9.18
C ALA A 13 -0.99 -1.17 -8.89
N ARG A 14 0.28 -1.01 -8.50
CA ARG A 14 1.15 -2.10 -8.04
C ARG A 14 1.84 -1.73 -6.74
N ILE A 15 1.77 -2.63 -5.78
CA ILE A 15 2.38 -2.49 -4.46
C ILE A 15 3.33 -3.67 -4.24
N VAL A 16 4.59 -3.33 -3.99
CA VAL A 16 5.65 -4.29 -3.70
C VAL A 16 6.34 -3.82 -2.43
N MET A 17 6.49 -4.71 -1.45
CA MET A 17 7.16 -4.45 -0.18
C MET A 17 8.45 -5.28 -0.10
N GLY A 18 9.57 -4.60 0.12
CA GLY A 18 10.86 -5.24 0.43
C GLY A 18 11.08 -5.34 1.95
N HIS A 19 11.99 -6.21 2.37
CA HIS A 19 12.39 -6.41 3.78
C HIS A 19 11.29 -6.90 4.74
N VAL A 20 10.09 -7.21 4.23
CA VAL A 20 8.96 -7.75 5.01
C VAL A 20 8.82 -9.28 4.90
N ALA A 21 9.53 -9.90 3.96
CA ALA A 21 9.57 -11.34 3.71
C ALA A 21 10.90 -11.72 3.03
N PRO A 22 11.28 -13.01 2.95
CA PRO A 22 12.50 -13.46 2.26
C PRO A 22 12.55 -13.13 0.77
N VAL A 23 11.37 -12.97 0.13
CA VAL A 23 11.22 -12.52 -1.25
C VAL A 23 10.36 -11.25 -1.30
N PRO A 24 10.46 -10.42 -2.36
CA PRO A 24 9.61 -9.24 -2.51
C PRO A 24 8.13 -9.61 -2.40
N TRP A 25 7.42 -8.96 -1.47
CA TRP A 25 6.02 -9.24 -1.23
C TRP A 25 5.15 -8.43 -2.19
N LEU A 26 4.46 -9.11 -3.11
CA LEU A 26 3.51 -8.50 -4.04
C LEU A 26 2.13 -8.42 -3.39
N ALA A 27 1.70 -7.21 -3.02
CA ALA A 27 0.38 -6.98 -2.43
C ALA A 27 -0.69 -6.74 -3.51
N THR A 28 -0.78 -7.67 -4.49
CA THR A 28 -1.68 -7.53 -5.65
C THR A 28 -3.14 -7.42 -5.22
N GLU A 29 -3.58 -8.25 -4.28
CA GLU A 29 -4.96 -8.22 -3.76
C GLU A 29 -5.31 -6.90 -3.08
N ALA A 30 -4.34 -6.25 -2.44
CA ALA A 30 -4.54 -4.98 -1.77
C ALA A 30 -4.76 -3.82 -2.75
N ALA A 31 -4.11 -3.88 -3.93
CA ALA A 31 -4.18 -2.83 -4.93
C ALA A 31 -5.44 -2.92 -5.83
N ARG A 32 -6.02 -4.12 -6.01
CA ARG A 32 -7.20 -4.31 -6.88
C ARG A 32 -8.41 -3.43 -6.55
N PRO A 33 -8.81 -3.25 -5.27
CA PRO A 33 -9.96 -2.42 -4.91
C PRO A 33 -9.78 -0.94 -5.23
N LEU A 34 -8.55 -0.51 -5.50
CA LEU A 34 -8.24 0.89 -5.81
C LEU A 34 -8.60 1.25 -7.27
N ILE A 35 -8.64 0.26 -8.17
CA ILE A 35 -8.94 0.50 -9.59
C ILE A 35 -10.36 1.08 -9.73
N GLY A 36 -10.47 2.20 -10.46
CA GLY A 36 -11.71 2.94 -10.65
C GLY A 36 -12.10 3.84 -9.47
N ARG A 37 -11.26 3.97 -8.43
CA ARG A 37 -11.50 4.83 -7.27
C ARG A 37 -10.49 5.98 -7.22
N PRO A 38 -10.84 7.13 -6.62
CA PRO A 38 -9.86 8.17 -6.32
C PRO A 38 -8.90 7.70 -5.23
N LEU A 39 -7.62 8.05 -5.36
CA LEU A 39 -6.64 7.79 -4.31
C LEU A 39 -6.60 8.95 -3.31
N ASN A 40 -7.10 8.72 -2.10
CA ASN A 40 -7.19 9.67 -0.97
C ASN A 40 -6.79 8.99 0.35
N GLU A 41 -6.85 9.72 1.46
CA GLU A 41 -6.47 9.21 2.80
C GLU A 41 -7.19 7.90 3.18
N ASP A 42 -8.50 7.83 2.94
CA ASP A 42 -9.32 6.66 3.32
C ASP A 42 -9.01 5.44 2.46
N THR A 43 -8.98 5.62 1.14
CA THR A 43 -8.66 4.53 0.20
C THR A 43 -7.22 4.07 0.35
N ALA A 44 -6.27 4.99 0.59
CA ALA A 44 -4.89 4.62 0.91
C ALA A 44 -4.78 3.85 2.22
N GLY A 45 -5.57 4.21 3.24
CA GLY A 45 -5.68 3.47 4.50
C GLY A 45 -6.20 2.06 4.30
N MET A 46 -7.33 1.91 3.60
CA MET A 46 -7.94 0.61 3.26
C MET A 46 -6.97 -0.29 2.49
N VAL A 47 -6.26 0.25 1.51
CA VAL A 47 -5.25 -0.50 0.74
C VAL A 47 -4.07 -0.89 1.62
N ALA A 48 -3.62 -0.01 2.52
CA ALA A 48 -2.55 -0.33 3.46
C ALA A 48 -2.92 -1.44 4.44
N ASP A 49 -4.16 -1.43 4.96
CA ASP A 49 -4.72 -2.51 5.77
C ASP A 49 -4.70 -3.84 5.01
N ALA A 50 -5.23 -3.84 3.79
CA ALA A 50 -5.27 -5.03 2.94
C ALA A 50 -3.86 -5.56 2.60
N ALA A 51 -2.87 -4.67 2.46
CA ALA A 51 -1.49 -5.05 2.14
C ALA A 51 -0.82 -5.86 3.25
N VAL A 52 -1.22 -5.65 4.51
CA VAL A 52 -0.65 -6.34 5.69
C VAL A 52 -1.59 -7.37 6.30
N ALA A 53 -2.81 -7.55 5.78
CA ALA A 53 -3.84 -8.43 6.35
C ALA A 53 -3.42 -9.91 6.48
N ARG A 54 -2.45 -10.37 5.69
CA ARG A 54 -1.91 -11.74 5.75
C ARG A 54 -0.53 -11.82 6.41
N ALA A 55 -0.09 -10.77 7.08
CA ALA A 55 1.19 -10.76 7.77
C ALA A 55 1.18 -11.79 8.91
N THR A 56 2.25 -12.58 8.99
CA THR A 56 2.50 -13.56 10.05
C THR A 56 3.79 -13.17 10.77
N PRO A 57 3.75 -12.19 11.68
CA PRO A 57 4.93 -11.75 12.40
C PRO A 57 5.47 -12.86 13.34
N LEU A 58 6.76 -12.81 13.59
CA LEU A 58 7.44 -13.56 14.64
C LEU A 58 7.42 -12.73 15.94
N SER A 59 7.75 -13.37 17.06
CA SER A 59 7.69 -12.80 18.40
C SER A 59 8.35 -11.42 18.55
N MET A 60 9.44 -11.16 17.84
CA MET A 60 10.21 -9.93 17.97
C MET A 60 9.97 -8.91 16.85
N ASN A 61 8.99 -9.13 15.95
CA ASN A 61 8.82 -8.27 14.77
C ASN A 61 7.38 -7.83 14.47
N GLU A 62 6.44 -8.04 15.38
CA GLU A 62 5.04 -7.61 15.23
C GLU A 62 4.91 -6.11 14.92
N TYR A 63 5.74 -5.27 15.52
CA TYR A 63 5.77 -3.83 15.26
C TYR A 63 6.00 -3.49 13.78
N LYS A 64 6.66 -4.38 13.00
CA LYS A 64 6.90 -4.17 11.56
C LYS A 64 5.61 -4.20 10.75
N VAL A 65 4.56 -4.86 11.22
CA VAL A 65 3.24 -4.88 10.55
C VAL A 65 2.68 -3.46 10.48
N GLN A 66 2.70 -2.73 11.61
CA GLN A 66 2.24 -1.35 11.67
C GLN A 66 3.13 -0.40 10.85
N LEU A 67 4.45 -0.63 10.86
CA LEU A 67 5.39 0.15 10.04
C LEU A 67 5.14 -0.07 8.55
N ALA A 68 4.96 -1.32 8.12
CA ALA A 68 4.68 -1.67 6.72
C ALA A 68 3.36 -1.04 6.26
N ARG A 69 2.31 -1.15 7.06
CA ARG A 69 1.02 -0.49 6.82
C ARG A 69 1.19 1.01 6.60
N THR A 70 1.85 1.68 7.54
CA THR A 70 2.08 3.14 7.48
C THR A 70 2.91 3.53 6.25
N ALA A 71 3.94 2.75 5.92
CA ALA A 71 4.77 2.98 4.75
C ALA A 71 3.99 2.84 3.44
N VAL A 72 3.13 1.82 3.32
CA VAL A 72 2.27 1.64 2.14
C VAL A 72 1.32 2.82 1.98
N LYS A 73 0.63 3.22 3.05
CA LYS A 73 -0.30 4.38 3.02
C LYS A 73 0.42 5.64 2.56
N ARG A 74 1.57 5.97 3.16
CA ARG A 74 2.37 7.14 2.80
C ARG A 74 2.89 7.09 1.37
N ALA A 75 3.38 5.93 0.94
CA ALA A 75 3.88 5.76 -0.42
C ALA A 75 2.79 5.95 -1.49
N LEU A 76 1.56 5.51 -1.21
CA LEU A 76 0.40 5.73 -2.08
C LEU A 76 0.06 7.22 -2.19
N LEU A 77 -0.05 7.93 -1.06
CA LEU A 77 -0.37 9.36 -1.06
C LEU A 77 0.73 10.19 -1.73
N LYS A 78 1.99 9.85 -1.47
CA LYS A 78 3.15 10.47 -2.11
C LYS A 78 3.14 10.26 -3.63
N ALA A 79 2.75 9.08 -4.11
CA ALA A 79 2.72 8.76 -5.54
C ALA A 79 1.74 9.64 -6.35
N VAL A 80 0.76 10.28 -5.68
CA VAL A 80 -0.20 11.20 -6.29
C VAL A 80 -0.03 12.64 -5.81
N GLY A 81 1.12 12.99 -5.21
CA GLY A 81 1.42 14.36 -4.77
C GLY A 81 0.56 14.86 -3.60
N LYS A 82 -0.02 13.95 -2.81
CA LYS A 82 -0.87 14.29 -1.64
C LYS A 82 -0.12 14.24 -0.31
N LEU A 83 1.19 14.03 -0.34
CA LEU A 83 2.05 14.01 0.83
C LEU A 83 3.43 14.55 0.44
N ASP A 84 3.75 15.74 0.93
CA ASP A 84 5.09 16.31 0.87
C ASP A 84 5.87 15.82 2.10
N VAL A 85 7.11 15.36 1.85
CA VAL A 85 8.06 14.93 2.89
C VAL A 85 9.17 15.94 3.04
#